data_AF-A0A150T803-F1
#
_entry.id   AF-A0A150T803-F1
#
_cell.length_a   1.000
_cell.length_b   1.000
_cell.length_c   1.000
_cell.angle_alpha   90.00
_cell.angle_beta   90.00
_cell.angle_gamma   90.00
#
_symmetry.space_group_name_H-M   'P 1'
#
loop_
_entity.id
_entity.type
_entity.pdbx_description
1 polymer ?
#
loop_
_entity_poly.entity_id
_entity_poly.type
_entity_poly.pdbx_seq_one_letter_code
_entity_poly.pdbx_strand_id
1 'polypeptide(L)' 'MHLHPACAVQRLAHLEFFHDHVRIERMLFEGAAAPVGGALAPDLGRPGMGLSLRRADAERFAV' A
#
# COMPACT_ATOMS: atom_id res chain seq x y z
N MET A 1 -1.99 1.57 -2.33
CA MET A 1 -1.03 2.47 -3.03
C MET A 1 -1.24 3.97 -2.75
N HIS A 2 -2.41 4.43 -2.30
CA HIS A 2 -2.72 5.88 -2.20
C HIS A 2 -2.26 6.57 -0.90
N LEU A 3 -1.61 5.85 0.01
CA LEU A 3 -1.18 6.35 1.31
C LEU A 3 -0.20 7.54 1.23
N HIS A 4 0.88 7.42 0.46
CA HIS A 4 1.91 8.46 0.38
C HIS A 4 1.41 9.79 -0.20
N PRO A 5 0.72 9.82 -1.36
CA PRO A 5 0.19 11.08 -1.87
C PRO A 5 -0.87 11.69 -0.94
N ALA A 6 -1.64 10.86 -0.23
CA ALA A 6 -2.62 11.33 0.74
C ALA A 6 -2.03 12.15 1.88
N CYS A 7 -0.80 11.83 2.32
CA CYS A 7 -0.10 12.59 3.36
C CYS A 7 0.21 14.04 2.94
N ALA A 8 0.21 14.36 1.65
CA ALA A 8 0.48 15.70 1.14
C ALA A 8 -0.79 16.53 0.89
N VAL A 9 -1.98 15.93 0.98
CA VAL A 9 -3.25 16.61 0.63
C VAL A 9 -3.89 17.21 1.89
N GLN A 10 -3.86 18.54 2.01
CA GLN A 10 -4.31 19.25 3.21
C GLN A 10 -5.80 19.09 3.58
N ARG A 11 -6.67 18.85 2.60
CA ARG A 11 -8.14 18.75 2.81
C ARG A 11 -8.68 17.35 2.51
N LEU A 12 -7.84 16.33 2.63
CA LEU A 12 -8.28 14.94 2.49
C LEU A 12 -9.06 14.51 3.73
N ALA A 13 -10.26 13.95 3.56
CA ALA A 13 -11.07 13.44 4.66
C ALA A 13 -10.83 11.95 4.94
N HIS A 14 -10.73 11.13 3.90
CA HIS A 14 -10.49 9.69 3.99
C HIS A 14 -9.94 9.15 2.67
N LEU A 15 -9.40 7.93 2.71
CA LEU A 15 -8.97 7.17 1.54
C LEU A 15 -9.85 5.95 1.37
N GLU A 16 -10.10 5.58 0.12
CA GLU A 16 -10.70 4.30 -0.18
C GLU A 16 -9.73 3.17 0.19
N PHE A 17 -10.22 2.20 0.98
CA PHE A 17 -9.52 0.97 1.29
C PHE A 17 -10.14 -0.17 0.48
N PHE A 18 -9.96 -0.12 -0.84
CA PHE A 18 -10.64 -0.99 -1.80
C PHE A 18 -10.20 -2.44 -1.64
N HIS A 19 -11.16 -3.35 -1.44
CA HIS A 19 -10.90 -4.74 -1.05
C HIS A 19 -9.92 -5.45 -1.99
N ASP A 20 -10.17 -5.39 -3.29
CA ASP A 20 -9.37 -6.14 -4.27
C ASP A 20 -7.95 -5.58 -4.39
N HIS A 21 -7.79 -4.25 -4.32
CA HIS A 21 -6.47 -3.64 -4.31
C HIS A 21 -5.69 -4.03 -3.07
N VAL A 22 -6.31 -3.98 -1.90
CA VAL A 22 -5.65 -4.39 -0.65
C VAL A 22 -5.26 -5.87 -0.71
N ARG A 23 -6.13 -6.72 -1.26
CA ARG A 23 -5.84 -8.15 -1.45
C ARG A 23 -4.64 -8.35 -2.37
N ILE A 24 -4.63 -7.71 -3.54
CA ILE A 24 -3.53 -7.81 -4.51
C ILE A 24 -2.24 -7.20 -3.93
N GLU A 25 -2.31 -6.06 -3.26
CA GLU A 25 -1.16 -5.39 -2.64
C GLU A 25 -0.49 -6.30 -1.60
N ARG A 26 -1.29 -6.99 -0.79
CA ARG A 26 -0.78 -7.99 0.18
C ARG A 26 -0.21 -9.24 -0.47
N MET A 27 -0.79 -9.67 -1.60
CA MET A 27 -0.31 -10.84 -2.34
C MET A 27 1.03 -10.58 -3.03
N LEU A 28 1.22 -9.39 -3.60
CA LEU A 28 2.34 -9.13 -4.51
C LEU A 28 3.43 -8.25 -3.92
N PHE A 29 3.17 -7.50 -2.85
CA PHE A 29 4.15 -6.58 -2.28
C PHE A 29 4.45 -6.87 -0.82
N GLU A 30 5.71 -6.71 -0.46
CA GLU A 30 6.15 -6.51 0.91
C GLU A 30 6.06 -5.02 1.26
N GLY A 31 5.55 -4.70 2.45
CA GLY A 31 5.41 -3.32 2.93
C GLY A 31 4.04 -2.68 2.71
N ALA A 32 3.05 -3.43 2.21
CA ALA A 32 1.67 -2.95 2.13
C ALA A 32 1.16 -2.60 3.54
N ALA A 33 0.83 -1.32 3.76
CA ALA A 33 0.35 -0.83 5.04
C ALA A 33 -1.02 -1.44 5.38
N ALA A 34 -1.23 -1.77 6.66
CA ALA A 34 -2.51 -2.20 7.19
C ALA A 34 -3.08 -1.13 8.12
N PRO A 35 -4.41 -0.92 8.12
CA PRO A 35 -5.01 0.08 8.97
C PRO A 35 -4.95 -0.35 10.44
N VAL A 36 -4.61 0.58 11.33
CA VAL A 36 -4.67 0.42 12.78
C VAL A 36 -5.63 1.46 13.32
N GLY A 37 -6.70 1.02 13.99
CA GLY A 37 -7.74 1.94 14.47
C GLY A 37 -8.45 2.72 13.34
N GLY A 38 -8.51 2.16 12.12
CA GLY A 38 -9.12 2.81 10.96
C GLY A 38 -8.21 3.79 10.20
N ALA A 39 -6.96 3.98 10.64
CA ALA A 39 -5.99 4.87 10.00
C ALA A 39 -4.82 4.08 9.39
N LEU A 40 -4.30 4.58 8.26
CA LEU A 40 -3.06 4.12 7.64
C LEU A 40 -1.93 5.10 7.96
N ALA A 41 -0.72 4.59 8.20
CA ALA A 41 0.48 5.39 8.40
C ALA A 41 1.62 4.87 7.51
N PRO A 42 2.42 5.77 6.88
CA PRO A 42 3.59 5.35 6.13
C PRO A 42 4.67 4.83 7.07
N ASP A 43 5.44 3.83 6.61
CA ASP A 43 6.64 3.38 7.30
C ASP A 43 7.79 4.34 7.01
N LEU A 44 8.13 5.18 8.00
CA LEU A 44 9.19 6.19 7.87
C LEU A 44 10.60 5.61 7.85
N GLY A 45 10.78 4.32 8.15
CA GLY A 45 12.06 3.62 8.06
C GLY A 45 12.42 3.17 6.65
N ARG A 46 11.49 3.24 5.69
CA ARG A 46 11.68 2.76 4.31
C ARG A 46 11.58 3.91 3.31
N PRO A 47 12.55 4.06 2.40
CA PRO A 47 12.50 5.11 1.38
C PRO A 47 11.43 4.83 0.31
N GLY A 48 11.06 5.89 -0.41
CA GLY A 48 10.08 5.80 -1.50
C GLY A 48 8.68 5.45 -1.01
N MET A 49 8.01 4.51 -1.68
CA MET A 49 6.68 4.03 -1.27
C MET A 49 6.73 2.94 -0.20
N GLY A 50 7.91 2.53 0.28
CA GLY A 50 8.03 1.42 1.22
C GLY A 50 7.54 0.07 0.68
N LEU A 51 7.40 -0.10 -0.64
CA LEU A 51 6.93 -1.33 -1.27
C LEU A 51 8.07 -2.06 -1.98
N SER A 52 8.05 -3.39 -1.91
CA SER A 52 8.98 -4.24 -2.66
C SER A 52 8.22 -5.40 -3.29
N LEU A 53 8.40 -5.62 -4.60
CA LEU A 53 7.69 -6.67 -5.33
C LEU A 53 8.20 -8.05 -4.91
N ARG A 54 7.28 -8.93 -4.52
CA ARG A 54 7.51 -10.35 -4.29
C ARG A 54 7.59 -11.05 -5.64
N ARG A 55 8.78 -11.03 -6.26
CA ARG A 55 8.98 -11.52 -7.64
C ARG A 55 8.47 -12.95 -7.85
N ALA A 56 8.78 -13.86 -6.93
CA ALA A 56 8.33 -15.24 -7.02
C ALA A 56 6.80 -15.38 -7.01
N ASP A 57 6.10 -14.58 -6.20
CA ASP A 57 4.63 -14.59 -6.13
C ASP A 57 3.99 -13.94 -7.36
N ALA A 58 4.65 -12.92 -7.90
CA ALA A 58 4.20 -12.18 -9.08
C ALA A 58 4.39 -12.96 -10.39
N GLU A 59 5.36 -13.87 -10.47
CA GLU A 59 5.73 -14.62 -11.67
C GLU A 59 4.52 -15.33 -12.33
N ARG A 60 3.63 -15.92 -11.51
CA ARG A 60 2.42 -16.61 -12.00
C ARG A 60 1.45 -15.70 -12.78
N PHE A 61 1.57 -14.39 -12.60
CA PHE A 61 0.69 -13.39 -13.21
C PHE A 61 1.40 -12.59 -14.33
N ALA A 62 2.60 -13.00 -14.73
CA ALA A 62 3.33 -12.39 -15.84
C ALA A 62 2.58 -12.59 -17.17
N VAL A 63 2.72 -11.63 -18.09
CA VAL A 63 2.09 -11.59 -19.43
C VAL A 63 3.18 -11.53 -20.50
#